data_AF-A0A7J8NNQ8-F1
#
_entry.id   AF-A0A7J8NNQ8-F1
#
_cell.length_a   1.000
_cell.length_b   1.000
_cell.length_c   1.000
_cell.angle_alpha   90.00
_cell.angle_beta   90.00
_cell.angle_gamma   90.00
#
_symmetry.space_group_name_H-M   'P 1'
#
loop_
_entity.id
_entity.type
_entity.pdbx_description
1 polymer ?
#
loop_
_entity_poly.entity_id
_entity_poly.type
_entity_poly.pdbx_seq_one_letter_code
_entity_poly.pdbx_strand_id
1 'polypeptide(L)'
;WENKFWYDITELENPDEFKELDESGNLIFRVLRETKVGDNVVAAEIIHSSHDQHSLTFNDEINDNKHCNGCMMPISSSFYYCSCCDFFLHKACAELPRRT
;
A
#
# COMPACT_ATOMS: atom_id res chain seq x y z
N TRP A 1 9.25 -27.68 -17.94
CA TRP A 1 9.87 -26.65 -17.09
C TRP A 1 8.72 -25.91 -16.44
N GLU A 2 8.27 -26.51 -15.34
CA GLU A 2 7.14 -26.07 -14.53
C GLU A 2 7.54 -24.85 -13.68
N ASN A 3 6.54 -24.01 -13.38
CA ASN A 3 6.31 -23.27 -12.12
C ASN A 3 4.91 -22.63 -12.30
N LYS A 4 3.78 -23.32 -12.07
CA LYS A 4 3.12 -23.60 -10.77
C LYS A 4 3.19 -22.43 -9.79
N PHE A 5 2.04 -21.78 -9.60
CA PHE A 5 1.47 -21.11 -8.40
C PHE A 5 0.39 -20.15 -8.97
N TRP A 6 -0.81 -20.57 -9.40
CA TRP A 6 -1.86 -21.27 -8.65
C TRP A 6 -1.93 -20.88 -7.18
N TYR A 7 -2.64 -19.80 -6.92
CA TYR A 7 -3.80 -19.81 -6.01
C TYR A 7 -4.90 -19.14 -6.84
N ASP A 8 -5.71 -19.92 -7.56
CA ASP A 8 -6.95 -20.52 -7.05
C ASP A 8 -7.87 -19.43 -6.46
N ILE A 9 -8.65 -18.82 -7.35
CA ILE A 9 -9.70 -17.83 -7.04
C ILE A 9 -10.97 -18.60 -6.67
N THR A 10 -10.85 -19.46 -5.66
CA THR A 10 -12.00 -20.05 -4.98
C THR A 10 -12.08 -19.36 -3.62
N GLU A 11 -13.19 -18.65 -3.38
CA GLU A 11 -13.54 -17.92 -2.14
C GLU A 11 -13.08 -16.44 -2.00
N LEU A 12 -13.32 -15.59 -3.00
CA LEU A 12 -13.64 -14.18 -2.71
C LEU A 12 -15.15 -14.04 -2.53
N GLU A 13 -15.69 -14.55 -1.43
CA GLU A 13 -17.04 -14.22 -0.93
C GLU A 13 -17.06 -12.84 -0.24
N ASN A 14 -16.46 -11.82 -0.86
CA ASN A 14 -16.67 -10.44 -0.41
C ASN A 14 -16.63 -9.45 -1.59
N PRO A 15 -17.79 -9.01 -2.11
CA PRO A 15 -17.88 -8.09 -3.24
C PRO A 15 -17.39 -6.66 -2.96
N ASP A 16 -16.94 -6.36 -1.73
CA ASP A 16 -16.49 -5.03 -1.32
C ASP A 16 -14.96 -4.82 -1.41
N GLU A 17 -14.17 -5.83 -1.79
CA GLU A 17 -12.70 -5.74 -1.86
C GLU A 17 -12.22 -5.27 -3.26
N PHE A 18 -12.23 -3.96 -3.48
CA PHE A 18 -11.75 -3.32 -4.71
C PHE A 18 -10.22 -3.29 -4.73
N LYS A 19 -9.57 -4.17 -5.51
CA LYS A 19 -8.13 -4.10 -5.80
C LYS A 19 -7.93 -3.31 -7.09
N GLU A 20 -7.54 -2.03 -6.98
CA GLU A 20 -7.08 -1.24 -8.12
C GLU A 20 -5.79 -1.85 -8.67
N LEU A 21 -5.93 -2.64 -9.73
CA LEU A 21 -4.83 -3.15 -10.51
C LEU A 21 -4.34 -2.04 -11.45
N ASP A 22 -3.03 -1.91 -11.63
CA ASP A 22 -2.52 -1.11 -12.73
C ASP A 22 -2.90 -1.74 -14.10
N GLU A 23 -2.67 -1.01 -15.19
CA GLU A 23 -3.00 -1.48 -16.56
C GLU A 23 -2.30 -2.80 -16.93
N SER A 24 -1.27 -3.21 -16.16
CA SER A 24 -0.54 -4.47 -16.33
C SER A 24 -1.07 -5.60 -15.44
N GLY A 25 -2.12 -5.37 -14.64
CA GLY A 25 -2.61 -6.36 -13.68
C GLY A 25 -1.70 -6.52 -12.45
N ASN A 26 -0.73 -5.62 -12.26
CA ASN A 26 0.16 -5.63 -11.12
C ASN A 26 -0.38 -4.70 -10.03
N LEU A 27 -0.30 -5.17 -8.79
CA LEU A 27 -0.61 -4.36 -7.63
C LEU A 27 0.53 -3.36 -7.41
N ILE A 28 0.21 -2.06 -7.36
CA ILE A 28 1.17 -0.99 -7.02
C ILE A 28 1.79 -1.26 -5.65
N PHE A 29 1.02 -1.86 -4.75
CA PHE A 29 1.44 -2.29 -3.43
C PHE A 29 0.75 -3.60 -3.03
N ARG A 30 1.45 -4.44 -2.28
CA ARG A 30 0.93 -5.67 -1.69
C ARG A 30 0.60 -5.44 -0.22
N VAL A 31 -0.64 -5.69 0.19
CA VAL A 31 -1.04 -5.64 1.60
C VAL A 31 -0.48 -6.85 2.34
N LEU A 32 0.19 -6.60 3.47
CA LEU A 32 0.70 -7.63 4.38
C LEU A 32 -0.18 -7.81 5.60
N ARG A 33 -0.74 -6.71 6.12
CA ARG A 33 -1.61 -6.72 7.29
C ARG A 33 -2.71 -5.69 7.14
N GLU A 34 -3.89 -6.06 7.58
CA GLU A 34 -5.06 -5.18 7.68
C GLU A 34 -5.50 -5.05 9.13
N THR A 35 -6.18 -3.95 9.43
CA THR A 35 -6.83 -3.70 10.70
C THR A 35 -8.26 -3.27 10.46
N LYS A 36 -9.18 -3.73 11.31
CA LYS A 36 -10.59 -3.32 11.29
C LYS A 36 -10.83 -2.31 12.40
N VAL A 37 -11.25 -1.11 12.02
CA VAL A 37 -11.65 -0.05 12.94
C VAL A 37 -13.14 0.22 12.70
N GLY A 38 -13.97 -0.45 13.51
CA GLY A 38 -15.41 -0.56 13.22
C GLY A 38 -15.63 -1.30 11.90
N ASP A 39 -16.36 -0.68 10.99
CA ASP A 39 -16.64 -1.23 9.65
C ASP A 39 -15.54 -0.89 8.62
N ASN A 40 -14.57 -0.04 8.98
CA ASN A 40 -13.49 0.35 8.07
C ASN A 40 -12.34 -0.64 8.13
N VAL A 41 -11.92 -1.14 6.95
CA VAL A 41 -10.70 -1.93 6.79
C VAL A 41 -9.58 -1.02 6.32
N VAL A 42 -8.46 -1.02 7.05
CA VAL A 42 -7.27 -0.23 6.71
C VAL A 42 -6.08 -1.17 6.59
N ALA A 43 -5.37 -1.07 5.46
CA ALA A 43 -4.08 -1.74 5.30
C ALA A 43 -3.07 -1.14 6.29
N ALA A 44 -2.75 -1.89 7.34
CA ALA A 44 -1.82 -1.48 8.38
C ALA A 44 -0.36 -1.63 7.95
N GLU A 45 -0.07 -2.59 7.07
CA GLU A 45 1.27 -2.77 6.49
C GLU A 45 1.20 -3.17 5.02
N ILE A 46 2.08 -2.58 4.20
CA ILE A 46 2.17 -2.82 2.76
C ILE A 46 3.62 -2.99 2.29
N ILE A 47 3.84 -3.71 1.19
CA ILE A 47 5.06 -3.62 0.36
C ILE A 47 4.73 -2.75 -0.85
N HIS A 48 5.42 -1.63 -1.04
CA HIS A 48 5.17 -0.74 -2.16
C HIS A 48 6.21 -0.95 -3.26
N SER A 49 5.82 -0.94 -4.54
CA SER A 49 6.74 -1.21 -5.66
C SER A 49 7.91 -0.20 -5.82
N SER A 50 7.85 0.97 -5.16
CA SER A 50 8.98 1.94 -5.15
C SER A 50 9.96 1.65 -4.02
N HIS A 51 9.60 0.76 -3.11
CA HIS A 51 10.32 0.43 -1.89
C HIS A 51 9.93 -0.99 -1.47
N ASP A 52 10.36 -1.98 -2.25
CA ASP A 52 9.89 -3.36 -2.16
C ASP A 52 10.71 -4.23 -1.20
N GLN A 53 11.84 -3.71 -0.72
CA GLN A 53 12.74 -4.42 0.18
C GLN A 53 12.23 -4.45 1.63
N HIS A 54 11.41 -3.48 2.03
CA HIS A 54 10.86 -3.36 3.38
C HIS A 54 9.37 -3.06 3.33
N SER A 55 8.67 -3.43 4.40
CA SER A 55 7.29 -3.00 4.60
C SER A 55 7.19 -1.56 5.06
N LEU A 56 6.12 -0.92 4.61
CA LEU A 56 5.69 0.36 5.10
C LEU A 56 4.53 0.15 6.06
N THR A 57 4.58 0.84 7.20
CA THR A 57 3.55 0.80 8.24
C THR A 57 2.65 2.03 8.12
N PHE A 58 1.34 1.83 8.25
CA PHE A 58 0.37 2.91 8.26
C PHE A 58 0.46 3.73 9.54
N ASN A 59 0.33 5.04 9.40
CA ASN A 59 0.13 5.98 10.49
C ASN A 59 -0.94 7.02 10.09
N ASP A 60 -1.90 7.25 10.97
CA ASP A 60 -3.00 8.20 10.74
C ASP A 60 -2.70 9.61 11.24
N GLU A 61 -1.54 9.80 11.89
CA GLU A 61 -1.08 11.12 12.31
C GLU A 61 -0.52 11.94 11.13
N ILE A 62 -0.35 13.24 11.35
CA ILE A 62 0.37 14.13 10.43
C ILE A 62 1.84 14.27 10.87
N ASN A 63 2.74 14.53 9.93
CA ASN A 63 4.15 14.77 10.23
C ASN A 63 4.74 15.81 9.27
N ASP A 64 4.57 17.08 9.61
CA ASP A 64 5.02 18.22 8.79
C ASP A 64 6.55 18.31 8.60
N ASN A 65 7.33 17.62 9.42
CA ASN A 65 8.78 17.53 9.30
C ASN A 65 9.25 16.55 8.22
N LYS A 66 8.34 15.71 7.70
CA LYS A 66 8.65 14.71 6.67
C LYS A 66 7.91 15.04 5.39
N HIS A 67 8.47 14.57 4.28
CA HIS A 67 7.93 14.79 2.94
C HIS A 67 7.60 13.46 2.29
N CYS A 68 6.52 13.42 1.52
CA CYS A 68 6.15 12.27 0.73
C CYS A 68 7.14 12.08 -0.42
N ASN A 69 7.74 10.89 -0.52
CA ASN A 69 8.67 10.53 -1.61
C ASN A 69 7.98 10.39 -2.97
N GLY A 70 6.65 10.37 -3.03
CA GLY A 70 5.87 10.32 -4.27
C GLY A 70 5.61 11.70 -4.87
N CYS A 71 5.03 12.60 -4.08
CA CYS A 71 4.61 13.93 -4.55
C CYS A 71 5.54 15.07 -4.10
N MET A 72 6.54 14.79 -3.27
CA MET A 72 7.50 15.75 -2.70
C MET A 72 6.88 16.83 -1.79
N MET A 73 5.61 16.69 -1.42
CA MET A 73 4.92 17.60 -0.49
C MET A 73 5.04 17.11 0.96
N PRO A 74 4.93 18.00 1.96
CA PRO A 74 4.92 17.61 3.38
C PRO A 74 3.84 16.57 3.71
N ILE A 75 4.08 15.73 4.71
CA ILE A 75 3.10 14.75 5.21
C ILE A 75 2.04 15.48 6.04
N SER A 76 0.97 15.90 5.37
CA SER A 76 -0.17 16.64 5.92
C SER A 76 -1.42 15.78 6.17
N SER A 77 -1.34 14.47 5.91
CA SER A 77 -2.42 13.50 6.08
C SER A 77 -1.83 12.12 6.41
N SER A 78 -2.70 11.13 6.60
CA SER A 78 -2.28 9.75 6.87
C SER A 78 -1.31 9.21 5.82
N PHE A 79 -0.36 8.42 6.28
CA PHE A 79 0.82 8.05 5.52
C PHE A 79 1.31 6.65 5.86
N TYR A 80 2.12 6.11 4.95
CA TYR A 80 2.90 4.91 5.15
C TYR A 80 4.36 5.29 5.34
N TYR A 81 5.05 4.66 6.29
CA TYR A 81 6.48 4.88 6.53
C TYR A 81 7.26 3.59 6.72
N CYS A 82 8.53 3.60 6.32
CA CYS A 82 9.46 2.52 6.60
C CYS A 82 10.15 2.78 7.95
N SER A 83 10.21 1.78 8.84
CA SER A 83 10.99 1.90 10.08
C SER A 83 12.50 1.81 9.86
N CYS A 84 12.92 1.24 8.73
CA CYS A 84 14.33 1.00 8.40
C CYS A 84 14.94 2.09 7.50
N CYS A 85 14.11 2.90 6.84
CA CYS A 85 14.54 3.87 5.82
C CYS A 85 13.80 5.19 6.02
N ASP A 86 14.41 6.30 5.60
CA ASP A 86 13.76 7.62 5.59
C ASP A 86 12.80 7.74 4.38
N PHE A 87 11.81 6.83 4.33
CA PHE A 87 10.86 6.68 3.23
C PHE A 87 9.42 6.82 3.74
N PHE A 88 8.67 7.75 3.14
CA PHE A 88 7.32 8.14 3.51
C PHE A 88 6.47 8.33 2.26
N LEU A 89 5.24 7.85 2.27
CA LEU A 89 4.25 8.13 1.24
C LEU A 89 2.94 8.53 1.91
N HIS A 90 2.26 9.58 1.44
CA HIS A 90 0.84 9.74 1.79
C HIS A 90 0.09 8.45 1.43
N LYS A 91 -0.93 8.10 2.20
CA LYS A 91 -1.78 6.93 1.91
C LYS A 91 -2.27 6.96 0.46
N ALA A 92 -2.83 8.09 0.04
CA ALA A 92 -3.27 8.31 -1.34
C ALA A 92 -2.12 8.16 -2.36
N CYS A 93 -0.90 8.63 -2.05
CA CYS A 93 0.24 8.48 -2.96
C CYS A 93 0.72 7.03 -3.09
N ALA A 94 0.57 6.20 -2.04
CA ALA A 94 0.87 4.78 -2.12
C ALA A 94 -0.18 3.98 -2.89
N GLU A 95 -1.42 4.50 -2.93
CA GLU A 95 -2.57 3.86 -3.59
C GLU A 95 -2.73 4.29 -5.06
N LEU A 96 -2.15 5.42 -5.46
CA LEU A 96 -2.23 5.90 -6.84
C LEU A 96 -1.47 4.99 -7.83
N PRO A 97 -2.04 4.71 -9.01
CA PRO A 97 -1.33 4.03 -10.08
C PRO A 97 -0.09 4.81 -10.53
N ARG A 98 0.99 4.07 -10.80
CA ARG A 98 2.19 4.66 -11.38
C ARG A 98 1.85 5.19 -12.77
N ARG A 99 2.29 6.42 -13.06
CA ARG A 99 2.39 6.86 -14.45
C ARG A 99 3.57 6.12 -15.07
N THR A 100 3.27 5.19 -15.97
CA THR A 100 4.25 4.53 -16.85
C THR A 100 4.70 5.45 -17.96
#